data_AF-A4VF25-F1
#
_entry.id   AF-A4VF25-F1
#
_cell.length_a   1.000
_cell.length_b   1.000
_cell.length_c   1.000
_cell.angle_alpha   90.00
_cell.angle_beta   90.00
_cell.angle_gamma   90.00
#
_symmetry.space_group_name_H-M   'P 1'
#
loop_
_entity.id
_entity.type
_entity.pdbx_description
1 polymer ?
#
loop_
_entity_poly.entity_id
_entity_poly.type
_entity_poly.pdbx_seq_one_letter_code
_entity_poly.pdbx_strand_id
1 'polypeptide(L)'
;MGGDQRGSGLKQTLKIFNIIVSIVLMVFGVFRYFNLSLSIDQPWLVFQPAYMILFGIILLLSELKVKFIIDNLRFLSNYIGRGIFIIYLSTMVTGNLSGGDLMKYVSIIIAIFLLATGILYIFIQCCCRDKVEEDEKKLLDDEERGRSSSKDSQYQIR
;
A
#
# COMPACT_ATOMS: atom_id res chain seq x y z
N MET A 1 -28.70 9.00 19.78
CA MET A 1 -27.54 9.80 19.33
C MET A 1 -26.29 9.23 20.00
N GLY A 2 -25.49 8.41 19.31
CA GLY A 2 -24.33 7.76 19.92
C GLY A 2 -23.72 6.66 19.05
N GLY A 3 -23.51 6.91 17.76
CA GLY A 3 -23.22 5.85 16.78
C GLY A 3 -21.98 6.03 15.91
N ASP A 4 -21.11 7.03 16.14
CA ASP A 4 -20.16 7.45 15.08
C ASP A 4 -18.70 7.65 15.51
N GLN A 5 -18.21 6.94 16.53
CA GLN A 5 -16.78 6.93 16.90
C GLN A 5 -16.01 5.69 16.40
N ARG A 6 -16.68 4.68 15.81
CA ARG A 6 -16.00 3.44 15.37
C ARG A 6 -15.30 3.56 14.01
N GLY A 7 -15.67 4.53 13.17
CA GLY A 7 -15.14 4.65 11.80
C GLY A 7 -13.71 5.16 11.70
N SER A 8 -13.29 6.07 12.60
CA SER A 8 -11.96 6.68 12.58
C SER A 8 -10.84 5.70 12.94
N GLY A 9 -11.07 4.85 13.94
CA GLY A 9 -10.10 3.86 14.40
C GLY A 9 -9.76 2.81 13.32
N LEU A 10 -10.77 2.31 12.58
CA LEU A 10 -10.55 1.30 11.54
C LEU A 10 -9.61 1.81 10.44
N LYS A 11 -9.82 3.04 9.97
CA LYS A 11 -8.97 3.64 8.92
C LYS A 11 -7.55 3.84 9.37
N GLN A 12 -7.37 4.29 10.61
CA GLN A 12 -6.04 4.48 11.17
C GLN A 12 -5.29 3.16 11.33
N THR A 13 -5.98 2.10 11.78
CA THR A 13 -5.41 0.75 11.87
C THR A 13 -5.01 0.22 10.49
N LEU A 14 -5.88 0.35 9.49
CA LEU A 14 -5.60 -0.07 8.11
C LEU A 14 -4.40 0.68 7.50
N LYS A 15 -4.31 1.99 7.76
CA LYS A 15 -3.20 2.83 7.35
C LYS A 15 -1.88 2.39 7.97
N ILE A 16 -1.85 2.19 9.29
CA ILE A 16 -0.64 1.72 10.00
C ILE A 16 -0.23 0.34 9.46
N PHE A 17 -1.20 -0.54 9.24
CA PHE A 17 -0.94 -1.87 8.72
C PHE A 17 -0.31 -1.83 7.32
N ASN A 18 -0.84 -1.01 6.40
CA ASN A 18 -0.25 -0.84 5.07
C ASN A 18 1.17 -0.28 5.11
N ILE A 19 1.43 0.68 6.01
CA ILE A 19 2.78 1.21 6.21
C ILE A 19 3.73 0.09 6.64
N ILE A 20 3.35 -0.73 7.63
CA ILE A 20 4.16 -1.86 8.08
C ILE A 20 4.42 -2.84 6.94
N VAL A 21 3.38 -3.22 6.20
CA VAL A 21 3.47 -4.12 5.04
C VAL A 21 4.43 -3.58 3.98
N SER A 22 4.33 -2.30 3.66
CA SER A 22 5.20 -1.66 2.66
C SER A 22 6.67 -1.66 3.08
N ILE A 23 6.95 -1.40 4.38
CA ILE A 23 8.31 -1.44 4.93
C ILE A 23 8.87 -2.85 4.89
N VAL A 24 8.09 -3.85 5.32
CA VAL A 24 8.50 -5.26 5.28
C VAL A 24 8.83 -5.70 3.86
N LEU A 25 8.02 -5.31 2.87
CA LEU A 25 8.28 -5.61 1.46
C LEU A 25 9.56 -4.95 0.93
N MET A 26 9.81 -3.69 1.27
CA MET A 26 11.06 -3.01 0.87
C MET A 26 12.28 -3.69 1.49
N VAL A 27 12.25 -3.97 2.79
CA VAL A 27 13.35 -4.66 3.49
C VAL A 27 13.59 -6.04 2.89
N PHE A 28 12.53 -6.79 2.59
CA PHE A 28 12.62 -8.10 1.97
C PHE A 28 13.22 -8.03 0.55
N GLY A 29 12.80 -7.05 -0.26
CA GLY A 29 13.36 -6.80 -1.59
C GLY A 29 14.85 -6.43 -1.55
N VAL A 30 15.25 -5.59 -0.59
CA VAL A 30 16.67 -5.23 -0.38
C VAL A 30 17.49 -6.44 0.08
N PHE A 31 16.99 -7.21 1.05
CA PHE A 31 17.66 -8.41 1.53
C PHE A 31 17.85 -9.44 0.39
N ARG A 32 16.84 -9.57 -0.47
CA ARG A 32 16.93 -10.39 -1.69
C ARG A 32 18.00 -9.90 -2.64
N TYR A 33 18.12 -8.58 -2.84
CA TYR A 33 19.12 -7.99 -3.70
C TYR A 33 20.55 -8.34 -3.24
N PHE A 34 20.80 -8.33 -1.93
CA PHE A 34 22.10 -8.72 -1.36
C PHE A 34 22.38 -10.23 -1.40
N ASN A 35 21.35 -11.06 -1.31
CA ASN A 35 21.49 -12.52 -1.38
C ASN A 35 21.42 -13.06 -2.82
N LEU A 36 21.29 -12.17 -3.81
CA LEU A 36 21.24 -12.56 -5.20
C LEU A 36 22.64 -12.94 -5.66
N SER A 37 22.91 -14.24 -5.80
CA SER A 37 24.04 -14.67 -6.62
C SER A 37 23.79 -14.22 -8.05
N LEU A 38 24.68 -13.37 -8.58
CA LEU A 38 24.64 -12.89 -9.96
C LEU A 38 24.95 -14.03 -10.93
N SER A 39 24.00 -14.93 -11.10
CA SER A 39 24.03 -15.89 -12.20
C SER A 39 23.59 -15.16 -13.46
N ILE A 40 24.54 -14.97 -14.39
CA ILE A 40 24.36 -14.23 -15.66
C ILE A 40 23.25 -14.85 -16.53
N ASP A 41 22.91 -16.11 -16.29
CA ASP A 41 21.98 -16.89 -17.11
C ASP A 41 20.51 -16.44 -17.01
N GLN A 42 20.16 -15.63 -16.02
CA GLN A 42 18.77 -15.28 -15.71
C GLN A 42 18.60 -13.82 -15.29
N PRO A 43 18.64 -12.85 -16.23
CA PRO A 43 18.56 -11.42 -15.90
C PRO A 43 17.25 -11.03 -15.18
N TRP A 44 16.17 -11.78 -15.35
CA TRP A 44 14.89 -11.54 -14.67
C TRP A 44 14.98 -11.63 -13.13
N LEU A 45 15.94 -12.41 -12.61
CA LEU A 45 16.18 -12.52 -11.16
C LEU A 45 16.60 -11.19 -10.52
N VAL A 46 17.24 -10.29 -11.28
CA VAL A 46 17.65 -8.96 -10.80
C VAL A 46 16.48 -7.99 -10.81
N PHE A 47 15.61 -8.08 -11.82
CA PHE A 47 14.48 -7.17 -11.96
C PHE A 47 13.39 -7.40 -10.92
N GLN A 48 13.14 -8.65 -10.54
CA GLN A 48 12.08 -8.97 -9.58
C GLN A 48 12.22 -8.29 -8.20
N PRO A 49 13.38 -8.35 -7.50
CA PRO A 49 13.56 -7.62 -6.24
C PRO A 49 13.51 -6.11 -6.44
N ALA A 50 13.97 -5.58 -7.58
CA ALA A 50 13.84 -4.16 -7.90
C ALA A 50 12.38 -3.72 -8.03
N TYR A 51 11.53 -4.51 -8.72
CA TYR A 51 10.10 -4.26 -8.79
C TYR A 51 9.43 -4.37 -7.41
N MET A 52 9.85 -5.31 -6.57
CA MET A 52 9.32 -5.44 -5.22
C MET A 52 9.60 -4.21 -4.35
N ILE A 53 10.82 -3.66 -4.43
CA ILE A 53 11.18 -2.40 -3.76
C ILE A 53 10.35 -1.23 -4.32
N LEU A 54 10.27 -1.12 -5.66
CA LEU A 54 9.52 -0.05 -6.33
C LEU A 54 8.04 -0.07 -5.93
N PHE A 55 7.41 -1.24 -5.96
CA PHE A 55 6.01 -1.38 -5.59
C PHE A 55 5.79 -1.20 -4.08
N GLY A 56 6.75 -1.56 -3.24
CA GLY A 56 6.75 -1.21 -1.81
C GLY A 56 6.75 0.30 -1.58
N ILE A 57 7.58 1.04 -2.32
CA ILE A 57 7.62 2.52 -2.28
C ILE A 57 6.29 3.10 -2.77
N ILE A 58 5.75 2.62 -3.90
CA ILE A 58 4.47 3.09 -4.44
C ILE A 58 3.35 2.86 -3.42
N LEU A 59 3.32 1.70 -2.75
CA LEU A 59 2.35 1.40 -1.69
C LEU A 59 2.49 2.39 -0.53
N LEU A 60 3.72 2.64 -0.06
CA LEU A 60 3.99 3.60 1.01
C LEU A 60 3.55 5.03 0.64
N LEU A 61 3.90 5.49 -0.56
CA LEU A 61 3.53 6.83 -1.05
C LEU A 61 2.01 6.97 -1.25
N SER A 62 1.33 5.89 -1.65
CA SER A 62 -0.13 5.88 -1.74
C SER A 62 -0.80 6.04 -0.37
N GLU A 63 -0.16 5.56 0.69
CA GLU A 63 -0.65 5.66 2.07
C GLU A 63 -0.37 7.03 2.70
N LEU A 64 0.72 7.67 2.27
CA LEU A 64 1.03 9.07 2.56
C LEU A 64 0.18 10.06 1.75
N LYS A 65 -0.69 9.57 0.85
CA LYS A 65 -1.54 10.38 -0.02
C LYS A 65 -0.74 11.43 -0.81
N VAL A 66 0.43 11.05 -1.33
CA VAL A 66 1.22 11.94 -2.18
C VAL A 66 0.43 12.21 -3.45
N LYS A 67 0.08 13.49 -3.69
CA LYS A 67 -0.76 13.93 -4.83
C LYS A 67 -0.36 13.29 -6.15
N PHE A 68 0.93 13.29 -6.45
CA PHE A 68 1.46 12.72 -7.70
C PHE A 68 1.04 11.27 -7.90
N ILE A 69 1.03 10.45 -6.83
CA ILE A 69 0.62 9.05 -6.89
C ILE A 69 -0.89 8.94 -7.01
N ILE A 70 -1.66 9.75 -6.28
CA ILE A 70 -3.13 9.73 -6.36
C ILE A 70 -3.62 10.12 -7.76
N ASP A 71 -3.01 11.15 -8.36
CA ASP A 71 -3.40 11.69 -9.66
C ASP A 71 -3.09 10.71 -10.80
N ASN A 72 -1.94 10.02 -10.73
CA ASN A 72 -1.49 9.08 -11.77
C ASN A 72 -2.01 7.65 -11.56
N LEU A 73 -2.17 7.21 -10.30
CA LEU A 73 -2.52 5.84 -9.94
C LEU A 73 -3.84 5.81 -9.17
N ARG A 74 -4.91 6.27 -9.83
CA ARG A 74 -6.28 6.31 -9.26
C ARG A 74 -6.73 4.95 -8.69
N PHE A 75 -6.22 3.84 -9.23
CA PHE A 75 -6.54 2.52 -8.70
C PHE A 75 -6.00 2.29 -7.28
N LEU A 76 -4.85 2.86 -6.91
CA LEU A 76 -4.33 2.81 -5.53
C LEU A 76 -5.07 3.77 -4.60
N SER A 77 -5.86 4.73 -5.10
CA SER A 77 -6.74 5.52 -4.24
C SER A 77 -7.88 4.65 -3.71
N ASN A 78 -8.43 3.77 -4.56
CA ASN A 78 -9.53 2.89 -4.21
C ASN A 78 -9.09 1.71 -3.33
N TYR A 79 -9.87 1.41 -2.28
CA TYR A 79 -9.63 0.25 -1.42
C TYR A 79 -9.60 -1.08 -2.16
N ILE A 80 -10.44 -1.27 -3.18
CA ILE A 80 -10.42 -2.46 -4.05
C ILE A 80 -9.09 -2.55 -4.80
N GLY A 81 -8.63 -1.45 -5.42
CA GLY A 81 -7.39 -1.47 -6.18
C GLY A 81 -6.17 -1.67 -5.28
N ARG A 82 -6.18 -1.14 -4.06
CA ARG A 82 -5.18 -1.48 -3.02
C ARG A 82 -5.20 -2.97 -2.67
N GLY A 83 -6.37 -3.55 -2.44
CA GLY A 83 -6.51 -4.98 -2.15
C GLY A 83 -5.97 -5.86 -3.27
N ILE A 84 -6.34 -5.56 -4.52
CA ILE A 84 -5.83 -6.24 -5.72
C ILE A 84 -4.30 -6.09 -5.83
N PHE A 85 -3.77 -4.90 -5.56
CA PHE A 85 -2.33 -4.65 -5.60
C PHE A 85 -1.56 -5.44 -4.53
N ILE A 86 -2.10 -5.55 -3.32
CA ILE A 86 -1.52 -6.37 -2.24
C ILE A 86 -1.56 -7.86 -2.62
N ILE A 87 -2.64 -8.35 -3.25
CA ILE A 87 -2.72 -9.72 -3.77
C ILE A 87 -1.65 -9.95 -4.85
N TYR A 88 -1.50 -9.01 -5.79
CA TYR A 88 -0.46 -9.07 -6.80
C TYR A 88 0.94 -9.15 -6.16
N LEU A 89 1.22 -8.33 -5.15
CA LEU A 89 2.47 -8.38 -4.39
C LEU A 89 2.70 -9.74 -3.71
N SER A 90 1.66 -10.36 -3.16
CA SER A 90 1.75 -11.72 -2.60
C SER A 90 2.21 -12.74 -3.65
N THR A 91 1.68 -12.67 -4.89
CA THR A 91 2.10 -13.56 -5.97
C THR A 91 3.57 -13.34 -6.36
N MET A 92 4.03 -12.09 -6.36
CA MET A 92 5.43 -11.74 -6.62
C MET A 92 6.40 -12.26 -5.54
N VAL A 93 5.97 -12.27 -4.27
CA VAL A 93 6.75 -12.86 -3.16
C VAL A 93 6.84 -14.38 -3.30
N THR A 94 5.75 -15.03 -3.72
CA THR A 94 5.66 -16.49 -3.86
C THR A 94 6.44 -17.03 -5.04
N GLY A 95 6.45 -16.32 -6.17
CA GLY A 95 7.11 -16.76 -7.42
C GLY A 95 8.63 -16.91 -7.33
N ASN A 96 9.23 -16.59 -6.18
CA ASN A 96 10.66 -16.48 -6.01
C ASN A 96 11.19 -17.43 -4.92
N LEU A 97 10.92 -18.72 -5.04
CA LEU A 97 11.36 -19.75 -4.07
C LEU A 97 12.88 -20.08 -4.12
N SER A 98 13.67 -19.33 -4.90
CA SER A 98 15.14 -19.47 -4.90
C SER A 98 15.76 -18.89 -3.63
N GLY A 99 16.33 -19.76 -2.80
CA GLY A 99 16.99 -19.44 -1.54
C GLY A 99 17.13 -20.68 -0.64
N GLY A 100 17.81 -20.52 0.51
CA GLY A 100 17.84 -21.57 1.55
C GLY A 100 16.44 -21.87 2.10
N ASP A 101 16.27 -23.05 2.70
CA ASP A 101 14.93 -23.55 3.09
C ASP A 101 14.19 -22.61 4.04
N LEU A 102 14.91 -21.95 4.96
CA LEU A 102 14.34 -20.96 5.86
C LEU A 102 13.73 -19.76 5.12
N MET A 103 14.39 -19.26 4.08
CA MET A 103 13.90 -18.12 3.29
C MET A 103 12.65 -18.47 2.48
N LYS A 104 12.53 -19.74 2.05
CA LYS A 104 11.33 -20.25 1.39
C LYS A 104 10.14 -20.20 2.34
N TYR A 105 10.27 -20.77 3.54
CA TYR A 105 9.20 -20.76 4.54
C TYR A 105 8.77 -19.34 4.92
N VAL A 106 9.73 -18.44 5.16
CA VAL A 106 9.42 -17.04 5.48
C VAL A 106 8.65 -16.37 4.34
N SER A 107 9.08 -16.57 3.09
CA SER A 107 8.39 -15.98 1.93
C SER A 107 6.95 -16.49 1.77
N ILE A 108 6.70 -17.77 2.03
CA ILE A 108 5.36 -18.37 1.98
C ILE A 108 4.46 -17.78 3.08
N ILE A 109 4.97 -17.64 4.31
CA ILE A 109 4.21 -17.07 5.42
C ILE A 109 3.81 -15.61 5.11
N ILE A 110 4.77 -14.82 4.62
CA ILE A 110 4.53 -13.42 4.22
C ILE A 110 3.51 -13.38 3.07
N ALA A 111 3.63 -14.25 2.07
CA ALA A 111 2.70 -14.32 0.96
C ALA A 111 1.27 -14.63 1.41
N ILE A 112 1.08 -15.63 2.28
CA ILE A 112 -0.25 -15.97 2.82
C ILE A 112 -0.83 -14.78 3.60
N PHE A 113 -0.01 -14.11 4.41
CA PHE A 113 -0.43 -12.95 5.18
C PHE A 113 -0.84 -11.77 4.29
N LEU A 114 -0.06 -11.47 3.24
CA LEU A 114 -0.39 -10.47 2.23
C LEU A 114 -1.68 -10.84 1.48
N LEU A 115 -1.83 -12.11 1.08
CA LEU A 115 -3.01 -12.60 0.37
C LEU A 115 -4.27 -12.42 1.24
N ALA A 116 -4.22 -12.85 2.49
CA ALA A 116 -5.31 -12.72 3.45
C ALA A 116 -5.66 -11.25 3.68
N THR A 117 -4.65 -10.38 3.81
CA THR A 117 -4.83 -8.93 3.91
C THR A 117 -5.55 -8.37 2.69
N GLY A 118 -5.09 -8.72 1.48
CA GLY A 118 -5.68 -8.21 0.25
C GLY A 118 -7.14 -8.66 0.07
N ILE A 119 -7.47 -9.90 0.43
CA ILE A 119 -8.85 -10.40 0.45
C ILE A 119 -9.68 -9.63 1.46
N LEU A 120 -9.17 -9.41 2.68
CA LEU A 120 -9.86 -8.66 3.73
C LEU A 120 -10.16 -7.22 3.29
N TYR A 121 -9.23 -6.57 2.60
CA TYR A 121 -9.44 -5.23 2.01
C TYR A 121 -10.61 -5.21 1.02
N ILE A 122 -10.65 -6.20 0.12
CA ILE A 122 -11.75 -6.32 -0.86
C ILE A 122 -13.07 -6.59 -0.13
N PHE A 123 -13.07 -7.46 0.88
CA PHE A 123 -14.25 -7.81 1.64
C PHE A 123 -14.81 -6.62 2.43
N ILE A 124 -13.96 -5.85 3.11
CA ILE A 124 -14.35 -4.62 3.81
C ILE A 124 -14.98 -3.64 2.81
N GLN A 125 -14.38 -3.44 1.63
CA GLN A 125 -14.94 -2.53 0.65
C GLN A 125 -16.29 -3.02 0.11
N CYS A 126 -16.46 -4.32 -0.11
CA CYS A 126 -17.73 -4.89 -0.56
C CYS A 126 -18.83 -4.77 0.51
N CYS A 127 -18.52 -5.00 1.79
CA CYS A 127 -19.49 -4.98 2.88
C CYS A 127 -19.75 -3.59 3.47
N CYS A 128 -18.82 -2.63 3.32
CA CYS A 128 -18.90 -1.29 3.93
C CYS A 128 -18.90 -0.16 2.91
N ARG A 129 -19.20 -0.47 1.64
CA ARG A 129 -19.12 0.44 0.49
C ARG A 129 -19.75 1.81 0.75
N ASP A 130 -20.94 1.84 1.35
CA ASP A 130 -21.73 3.06 1.52
C ASP A 130 -21.09 4.06 2.52
N LYS A 131 -20.37 3.57 3.53
CA LYS A 131 -19.77 4.43 4.56
C LYS A 131 -18.40 4.99 4.14
N VAL A 132 -17.66 4.20 3.38
CA VAL A 132 -16.28 4.55 2.99
C VAL A 132 -16.28 5.68 1.96
N GLU A 133 -17.20 5.63 0.99
CA GLU A 133 -17.27 6.62 -0.09
C GLU A 133 -17.67 8.01 0.43
N GLU A 134 -18.56 8.08 1.44
CA GLU A 134 -18.99 9.34 2.04
C GLU A 134 -17.85 10.04 2.80
N ASP A 135 -17.07 9.26 3.55
CA ASP A 135 -15.94 9.81 4.30
C ASP A 135 -14.75 10.20 3.42
N GLU A 136 -14.54 9.51 2.30
CA GLU A 136 -13.49 9.87 1.35
C GLU A 136 -13.77 11.23 0.71
N LYS A 137 -15.03 11.50 0.34
CA LYS A 137 -15.45 12.82 -0.15
C LYS A 137 -15.25 13.92 0.88
N LYS A 138 -15.65 13.69 2.15
CA LYS A 138 -15.44 14.67 3.23
C LYS A 138 -13.96 15.04 3.44
N LEU A 139 -13.06 14.05 3.37
CA LEU A 139 -11.62 14.30 3.51
C LEU A 139 -11.04 15.11 2.35
N LEU A 140 -11.51 14.86 1.11
CA LEU A 140 -11.10 15.65 -0.04
C LEU A 140 -11.60 17.10 0.07
N ASP A 141 -12.85 17.29 0.47
CA ASP A 141 -13.44 18.61 0.68
C ASP A 141 -12.72 19.40 1.80
N ASP A 142 -12.33 18.74 2.89
CA ASP A 142 -11.58 19.35 4.00
C ASP A 142 -10.14 19.73 3.58
N GLU A 143 -9.48 18.89 2.78
CA GLU A 143 -8.13 19.18 2.27
C GLU A 143 -8.13 20.33 1.26
N GLU A 144 -9.16 20.41 0.42
CA GLU A 144 -9.36 21.56 -0.48
C GLU A 144 -9.63 22.84 0.29
N ARG A 145 -10.51 22.81 1.31
CA ARG A 145 -10.76 23.97 2.20
C ARG A 145 -9.50 24.45 2.91
N GLY A 146 -8.66 23.52 3.40
CA GLY A 146 -7.38 23.84 4.02
C GLY A 146 -6.42 24.58 3.08
N ARG A 147 -6.39 24.22 1.78
CA ARG A 147 -5.58 24.94 0.79
C ARG A 147 -6.13 26.32 0.44
N SER A 148 -7.45 26.46 0.33
CA SER A 148 -8.09 27.75 0.04
C SER A 148 -7.73 28.78 1.11
N SER A 149 -7.90 28.40 2.39
CA SER A 149 -7.58 29.26 3.53
C SER A 149 -6.10 29.66 3.60
N SER A 150 -5.19 28.76 3.19
CA SER A 150 -3.75 29.05 3.15
C SER A 150 -3.36 30.01 2.02
N LYS A 151 -4.04 29.94 0.85
CA LYS A 151 -3.84 30.92 -0.23
C LYS A 151 -4.35 32.30 0.16
N ASP A 152 -5.52 32.40 0.79
CA ASP A 152 -6.09 33.68 1.20
C ASP A 152 -5.22 34.39 2.25
N SER A 153 -4.61 33.64 3.16
CA SER A 153 -3.66 34.18 4.14
C SER A 153 -2.39 34.76 3.50
N GLN A 154 -1.95 34.24 2.35
CA GLN A 154 -0.79 34.81 1.63
C GLN A 154 -1.11 36.15 0.94
N TYR A 155 -2.37 36.41 0.58
CA TYR A 155 -2.76 37.68 -0.02
C TYR A 155 -2.88 38.83 0.99
N GLN A 156 -3.14 38.52 2.27
CA GLN A 156 -3.31 39.53 3.34
C GLN A 156 -1.97 40.14 3.83
N ILE A 157 -0.82 39.60 3.43
CA ILE A 157 0.51 40.03 3.89
C ILE A 157 1.23 40.92 2.83
N ARG A 158 0.57 41.24 1.72
CA ARG A 158 1.04 42.19 0.70
C ARG A 158 0.17 43.43 0.69
#